data_AF-A0A3B4AAV8-F1
#
_entry.id   AF-A0A3B4AAV8-F1
#
_cell.length_a   1.000
_cell.length_b   1.000
_cell.length_c   1.000
_cell.angle_alpha   90.00
_cell.angle_beta   90.00
_cell.angle_gamma   90.00
#
_symmetry.space_group_name_H-M   'P 1'
#
loop_
_entity.id
_entity.type
_entity.pdbx_description
1 polymer ?
#
loop_
_entity_poly.entity_id
_entity_poly.type
_entity_poly.pdbx_seq_one_letter_code
_entity_poly.pdbx_strand_id
1 'polypeptide(L)'
;MPKRAYPFTESFSSQYKIHVGQNELCQNGVFGNKYRQEIYEKTKNLLFNGAKAVMGRIWTGEDKCSISVADENTASTTLALGLAGRDGTCSVGVTNCCVCLKSQGTVTPCSQCDRAVCSSCTRQCSCCNGSCCSVCTTIDYSGRYDEIICCGCST
;
A
#
# COMPACT_ATOMS: atom_id res chain seq x y z
N MET A 1 55.90 -9.06 -31.72
CA MET A 1 55.98 -9.41 -30.28
C MET A 1 54.88 -10.43 -29.99
N PRO A 2 55.20 -11.62 -29.44
CA PRO A 2 54.17 -12.61 -29.13
C PRO A 2 53.35 -12.13 -27.93
N LYS A 3 52.01 -12.14 -28.04
CA LYS A 3 51.16 -11.85 -26.87
C LYS A 3 51.34 -12.99 -25.86
N ARG A 4 51.59 -12.63 -24.59
CA ARG A 4 51.74 -13.62 -23.51
C ARG A 4 50.42 -14.35 -23.30
N ALA A 5 50.49 -15.65 -23.01
CA ALA A 5 49.33 -16.44 -22.66
C ALA A 5 48.62 -15.85 -21.43
N TYR A 6 47.29 -15.85 -21.47
CA TYR A 6 46.46 -15.32 -20.39
C TYR A 6 46.73 -16.09 -19.08
N PRO A 7 47.20 -15.41 -18.00
CA PRO A 7 47.82 -16.08 -16.86
C PRO A 7 46.82 -16.62 -15.82
N PHE A 8 45.52 -16.52 -16.07
CA PHE A 8 44.47 -16.98 -15.16
C PHE A 8 43.72 -18.16 -15.79
N THR A 9 43.62 -19.27 -15.06
CA THR A 9 42.99 -20.52 -15.52
C THR A 9 41.47 -20.51 -15.40
N GLU A 10 40.94 -19.64 -14.55
CA GLU A 10 39.50 -19.45 -14.34
C GLU A 10 39.04 -18.16 -15.00
N SER A 11 37.98 -18.25 -15.79
CA SER A 11 37.23 -17.09 -16.27
C SER A 11 36.76 -16.31 -15.05
N PHE A 12 37.34 -15.13 -14.78
CA PHE A 12 36.96 -14.28 -13.66
C PHE A 12 35.44 -14.25 -13.52
N SER A 13 34.95 -14.62 -12.33
CA SER A 13 33.54 -14.55 -11.98
C SER A 13 33.01 -13.16 -12.33
N SER A 14 32.00 -13.11 -13.18
CA SER A 14 31.40 -11.89 -13.73
C SER A 14 31.30 -10.82 -12.65
N GLN A 15 32.01 -9.71 -12.80
CA GLN A 15 31.95 -8.62 -11.85
C GLN A 15 30.49 -8.15 -11.75
N TYR A 16 29.84 -8.49 -10.64
CA TYR A 16 28.42 -8.19 -10.46
C TYR A 16 28.26 -6.70 -10.20
N LYS A 17 27.65 -6.01 -11.17
CA LYS A 17 27.17 -4.65 -10.94
C LYS A 17 25.89 -4.74 -10.13
N ILE A 18 25.98 -4.39 -8.86
CA ILE A 18 24.83 -4.32 -7.95
C ILE A 18 24.43 -2.85 -7.84
N HIS A 19 23.13 -2.59 -7.95
CA HIS A 19 22.60 -1.26 -7.67
C HIS A 19 22.62 -1.02 -6.16
N VAL A 20 23.38 -0.04 -5.72
CA VAL A 20 23.43 0.35 -4.30
C VAL A 20 22.41 1.45 -4.05
N GLY A 21 21.42 1.16 -3.22
CA GLY A 21 20.36 2.10 -2.88
C GLY A 21 20.76 3.11 -1.80
N GLN A 22 20.03 4.23 -1.71
CA GLN A 22 20.28 5.25 -0.69
C GLN A 22 20.19 4.68 0.74
N ASN A 23 19.27 3.74 0.98
CA ASN A 23 19.13 3.11 2.28
C ASN A 23 20.37 2.28 2.66
N GLU A 24 20.96 1.58 1.70
CA GLU A 24 22.18 0.80 1.89
C GLU A 24 23.38 1.72 2.13
N LEU A 25 23.45 2.86 1.42
CA LEU A 25 24.44 3.90 1.68
C LEU A 25 24.30 4.49 3.09
N CYS A 26 23.07 4.69 3.58
CA CYS A 26 22.81 5.20 4.92
C CYS A 26 23.14 4.19 6.03
N GLN A 27 22.94 2.89 5.79
CA GLN A 27 23.13 1.85 6.82
C GLN A 27 24.54 1.27 6.82
N ASN A 28 25.08 0.97 5.64
CA ASN A 28 26.31 0.20 5.47
C ASN A 28 27.43 1.02 4.81
N GLY A 29 27.13 2.22 4.31
CA GLY A 29 28.13 3.11 3.74
C GLY A 29 29.06 3.69 4.81
N VAL A 30 30.31 3.97 4.41
CA VAL A 30 31.34 4.55 5.29
C VAL A 30 30.88 5.88 5.92
N PHE A 31 30.08 6.66 5.20
CA PHE A 31 29.48 7.91 5.68
C PHE A 31 28.03 7.76 6.17
N GLY A 32 27.55 6.53 6.39
CA GLY A 32 26.15 6.26 6.76
C GLY A 32 25.69 7.01 8.00
N ASN A 33 26.56 7.20 8.99
CA ASN A 33 26.23 7.98 10.18
C ASN A 33 25.85 9.43 9.86
N LYS A 34 26.62 10.09 8.98
CA LYS A 34 26.35 11.49 8.55
C LYS A 34 25.03 11.58 7.80
N TYR A 35 24.78 10.68 6.84
CA TYR A 35 23.53 10.70 6.06
C TYR A 35 22.29 10.47 6.93
N ARG A 36 22.36 9.57 7.91
CA ARG A 36 21.25 9.38 8.85
C ARG A 36 20.99 10.61 9.70
N GLN A 37 22.05 11.30 10.13
CA GLN A 37 21.91 12.54 10.88
C GLN A 37 21.24 13.64 10.03
N GLU A 38 21.67 13.82 8.78
CA GLU A 38 21.05 14.78 7.86
C GLU A 38 19.57 14.47 7.60
N ILE A 39 19.22 13.20 7.40
CA ILE A 39 17.82 12.76 7.21
C ILE A 39 17.00 13.05 8.48
N TYR A 40 17.56 12.76 9.65
CA TYR A 40 16.90 13.03 10.92
C TYR A 40 16.65 14.53 11.11
N GLU A 41 17.67 15.37 10.89
CA GLU A 41 17.53 16.83 11.02
C GLU A 41 16.53 17.40 10.02
N LYS A 42 16.55 16.93 8.76
CA LYS A 42 15.57 17.33 7.75
C LYS A 42 14.15 16.96 8.15
N THR A 43 13.94 15.73 8.62
CA THR A 43 12.63 15.23 9.04
C THR A 43 12.12 15.98 10.26
N LYS A 44 12.99 16.19 11.25
CA LYS A 44 12.71 17.00 12.44
C LYS A 44 12.24 18.40 12.02
N ASN A 45 13.01 19.09 11.18
CA ASN A 45 12.66 20.44 10.73
C ASN A 45 11.33 20.47 9.97
N LEU A 46 11.07 19.48 9.11
CA LEU A 46 9.80 19.39 8.37
C LEU A 46 8.61 19.26 9.32
N LEU A 47 8.71 18.39 10.32
CA LEU A 47 7.67 18.18 11.32
C LEU A 47 7.43 19.43 12.17
N PHE A 48 8.51 20.05 12.67
CA PHE A 48 8.39 21.27 13.47
C PHE A 48 7.86 22.46 12.67
N ASN A 49 8.27 22.61 11.41
CA ASN A 49 7.75 23.67 10.53
C ASN A 49 6.28 23.45 10.19
N GLY A 50 5.88 22.21 9.90
CA GLY A 50 4.48 21.86 9.67
C GLY A 50 3.61 22.15 10.89
N ALA A 51 4.06 21.74 12.08
CA ALA A 51 3.38 22.04 13.34
C ALA A 51 3.28 23.57 13.58
N LYS A 52 4.37 24.31 13.35
CA LYS A 52 4.39 25.78 13.47
C LYS A 52 3.42 26.44 12.50
N ALA A 53 3.33 25.97 11.26
CA ALA A 53 2.41 26.52 10.26
C ALA A 53 0.94 26.32 10.65
N VAL A 54 0.60 25.15 11.22
CA VAL A 54 -0.75 24.87 11.71
C VAL A 54 -1.05 25.70 12.96
N MET A 55 -0.15 25.72 13.95
CA MET A 55 -0.35 26.49 15.18
C MET A 55 -0.42 28.00 14.92
N GLY A 56 0.34 28.50 13.94
CA GLY A 56 0.26 29.89 13.50
C GLY A 56 -1.15 30.26 13.04
N ARG A 57 -1.77 29.43 12.19
CA ARG A 57 -3.15 29.64 11.71
C ARG A 57 -4.17 29.61 12.84
N ILE A 58 -4.00 28.70 13.80
CA ILE A 58 -4.91 28.57 14.95
C ILE A 58 -4.82 29.80 15.86
N TRP A 59 -3.62 30.38 16.05
CA TRP A 59 -3.42 31.50 16.97
C TRP A 59 -3.68 32.88 16.34
N THR A 60 -3.48 33.06 15.02
CA THR A 60 -3.74 34.35 14.34
C THR A 60 -5.18 34.55 13.88
N GLY A 61 -6.08 33.58 14.09
CA GLY A 61 -7.53 33.79 13.99
C GLY A 61 -8.05 34.28 12.62
N GLU A 62 -7.40 33.90 11.52
CA GLU A 62 -7.88 34.21 10.16
C GLU A 62 -8.34 32.92 9.46
N ASP A 63 -9.63 32.61 9.60
CA ASP A 63 -10.30 31.44 9.03
C ASP A 63 -10.56 31.61 7.52
N LYS A 64 -9.51 31.43 6.69
CA LYS A 64 -9.67 31.08 5.27
C LYS A 64 -8.91 29.80 4.95
N CYS A 65 -9.64 28.69 4.94
CA CYS A 65 -9.16 27.37 4.57
C CYS A 65 -9.12 27.24 3.04
N SER A 66 -8.02 27.66 2.41
CA SER A 66 -7.67 27.24 1.05
C SER A 66 -6.74 26.03 1.14
N ILE A 67 -7.33 24.83 1.14
CA ILE A 67 -6.58 23.62 0.78
C ILE A 67 -6.41 23.67 -0.73
N SER A 68 -5.33 24.30 -1.20
CA SER A 68 -4.84 24.10 -2.55
C SER A 68 -4.19 22.72 -2.60
N VAL A 69 -4.93 21.74 -3.11
CA VAL A 69 -4.36 20.52 -3.69
C VAL A 69 -3.46 20.97 -4.84
N ALA A 70 -2.14 20.95 -4.61
CA ALA A 70 -1.15 21.00 -5.67
C ALA A 70 -0.80 19.55 -5.99
N ASP A 71 -1.29 19.12 -7.15
CA ASP A 71 -0.91 17.90 -7.84
C ASP A 71 0.50 18.10 -8.42
N GLU A 72 1.47 17.26 -8.06
CA GLU A 72 2.58 16.86 -8.92
C GLU A 72 3.25 15.58 -8.39
N ASN A 73 3.31 14.60 -9.28
CA ASN A 73 4.11 13.37 -9.27
C ASN A 73 5.33 13.34 -8.34
N THR A 74 5.30 12.49 -7.32
CA THR A 74 6.45 11.65 -6.95
C THR A 74 5.96 10.40 -6.24
N ALA A 75 6.20 9.23 -6.84
CA ALA A 75 5.94 7.93 -6.24
C ALA A 75 6.68 7.81 -4.91
N SER A 76 5.93 7.83 -3.81
CA SER A 76 6.40 7.39 -2.50
C SER A 76 5.42 6.36 -2.00
N THR A 77 5.89 5.12 -1.98
CA THR A 77 5.29 3.97 -1.31
C THR A 77 4.95 4.34 0.13
N THR A 78 3.72 4.78 0.36
CA THR A 78 3.17 4.88 1.71
C THR A 78 3.06 3.47 2.26
N LEU A 79 3.96 3.13 3.17
CA LEU A 79 3.83 1.98 4.05
C LEU A 79 2.53 2.18 4.85
N ALA A 80 1.46 1.55 4.39
CA ALA A 80 0.26 1.38 5.20
C ALA A 80 0.65 0.45 6.35
N LEU A 81 0.98 1.04 7.51
CA LEU A 81 0.97 0.31 8.76
C LEU A 81 -0.48 -0.15 8.99
N GLY A 82 -0.70 -1.44 8.82
CA GLY A 82 -1.90 -2.09 9.31
C GLY A 82 -1.96 -1.94 10.82
N LEU A 83 -2.83 -1.05 11.29
CA LEU A 83 -3.43 -1.17 12.60
C LEU A 83 -4.95 -1.19 12.42
N ALA A 84 -5.47 -2.35 12.79
CA ALA A 84 -6.86 -2.73 12.80
C ALA A 84 -7.69 -1.85 13.76
N GLY A 85 -9.00 -1.85 13.50
CA GLY A 85 -10.01 -1.76 14.55
C GLY A 85 -10.29 -0.36 15.07
N ARG A 86 -11.07 0.42 14.33
CA ARG A 86 -12.01 1.35 14.97
C ARG A 86 -13.36 1.26 14.27
N ASP A 87 -14.26 0.53 14.93
CA ASP A 87 -15.68 0.82 14.86
C ASP A 87 -15.89 2.27 15.29
N GLY A 88 -16.53 3.02 14.40
CA GLY A 88 -16.70 4.46 14.53
C GLY A 88 -17.37 4.94 13.25
N THR A 89 -18.64 4.58 13.12
CA THR A 89 -19.55 4.90 12.02
C THR A 89 -19.32 6.30 11.46
N CYS A 90 -18.90 6.36 10.19
CA CYS A 90 -19.16 7.50 9.30
C CYS A 90 -19.99 6.98 8.13
N SER A 91 -21.30 6.92 8.34
CA SER A 91 -22.27 6.80 7.26
C SER A 91 -22.40 8.15 6.55
N VAL A 92 -21.57 8.37 5.53
CA VAL A 92 -21.91 9.30 4.46
C VAL A 92 -21.58 8.63 3.12
N GLY A 93 -22.53 7.82 2.66
CA GLY A 93 -23.08 7.91 1.31
C GLY A 93 -22.16 7.82 0.10
N VAL A 94 -20.94 7.29 0.21
CA VAL A 94 -20.15 6.91 -0.97
C VAL A 94 -20.15 5.40 -1.04
N THR A 95 -21.01 4.83 -1.88
CA THR A 95 -21.16 3.39 -2.07
C THR A 95 -19.98 2.85 -2.89
N ASN A 96 -18.78 2.94 -2.31
CA ASN A 96 -17.57 2.39 -2.88
C ASN A 96 -17.53 0.90 -2.61
N CYS A 97 -16.99 0.15 -3.57
CA CYS A 97 -16.77 -1.26 -3.37
C CYS A 97 -15.83 -1.48 -2.18
N CYS A 98 -16.24 -2.28 -1.20
CA CYS A 98 -15.43 -2.54 0.00
C CYS A 98 -14.11 -3.26 -0.28
N VAL A 99 -13.95 -3.85 -1.48
CA VAL A 99 -12.74 -4.58 -1.87
C VAL A 99 -11.78 -3.67 -2.63
N CYS A 100 -12.24 -3.02 -3.70
CA CYS A 100 -11.38 -2.21 -4.57
C CYS A 100 -11.49 -0.71 -4.34
N LEU A 101 -12.39 -0.27 -3.46
CA LEU A 101 -12.69 1.13 -3.08
C LEU A 101 -13.12 2.03 -4.25
N LYS A 102 -13.36 1.47 -5.44
CA LYS A 102 -13.85 2.22 -6.61
C LYS A 102 -15.35 2.49 -6.45
N SER A 103 -15.76 3.69 -6.85
CA SER A 103 -17.14 4.20 -6.81
C SER A 103 -17.93 3.94 -8.10
N GLN A 104 -17.41 3.11 -9.00
CA GLN A 104 -17.94 2.97 -10.35
C GLN A 104 -18.71 1.66 -10.54
N GLY A 105 -19.90 1.78 -11.11
CA GLY A 105 -20.77 0.66 -11.48
C GLY A 105 -21.87 0.39 -10.46
N THR A 106 -22.74 -0.56 -10.81
CA THR A 106 -23.77 -1.05 -9.89
C THR A 106 -23.08 -1.81 -8.76
N VAL A 107 -23.39 -1.40 -7.54
CA VAL A 107 -22.86 -2.02 -6.32
C VAL A 107 -23.99 -2.74 -5.60
N THR A 108 -23.75 -4.01 -5.27
CA THR A 108 -24.70 -4.85 -4.54
C THR A 108 -24.14 -5.14 -3.15
N PRO A 109 -24.98 -5.22 -2.12
CA PRO A 109 -24.52 -5.61 -0.79
C PRO A 109 -24.10 -7.09 -0.78
N CYS A 110 -23.02 -7.38 -0.06
CA CYS A 110 -22.58 -8.76 0.18
C CYS A 110 -23.50 -9.43 1.20
N SER A 111 -24.02 -10.63 0.92
CA SER A 111 -24.97 -11.32 1.82
C SER A 111 -24.39 -11.75 3.17
N GLN A 112 -23.07 -11.68 3.37
CA GLN A 112 -22.40 -12.06 4.62
C GLN A 112 -22.01 -10.87 5.51
N CYS A 113 -21.77 -9.70 4.92
CA CYS A 113 -21.27 -8.54 5.66
C CYS A 113 -21.99 -7.22 5.32
N ASP A 114 -22.98 -7.28 4.42
CA ASP A 114 -23.82 -6.20 3.92
C ASP A 114 -23.11 -5.00 3.31
N ARG A 115 -21.78 -5.05 3.19
CA ARG A 115 -20.97 -4.01 2.55
C ARG A 115 -21.19 -4.01 1.04
N ALA A 116 -21.19 -2.83 0.43
CA ALA A 116 -21.35 -2.64 -1.01
C ALA A 116 -20.16 -3.21 -1.79
N VAL A 117 -20.43 -3.96 -2.86
CA VAL A 117 -19.43 -4.61 -3.72
C VAL A 117 -19.77 -4.35 -5.18
N CYS A 118 -18.79 -3.98 -6.00
CA CYS A 118 -19.02 -3.86 -7.44
C CYS A 118 -19.10 -5.23 -8.10
N SER A 119 -19.77 -5.32 -9.25
CA SER A 119 -19.95 -6.55 -10.01
C SER A 119 -18.67 -7.35 -10.25
N SER A 120 -17.53 -6.68 -10.47
CA SER A 120 -16.24 -7.37 -10.68
C SER A 120 -15.67 -8.01 -9.41
N CYS A 121 -16.02 -7.49 -8.23
CA CYS A 121 -15.56 -7.99 -6.94
C CYS A 121 -16.58 -8.90 -6.25
N THR A 122 -17.78 -9.02 -6.81
CA THR A 122 -18.83 -9.93 -6.37
C THR A 122 -18.56 -11.33 -6.90
N ARG A 123 -18.74 -12.33 -6.05
CA ARG A 123 -18.66 -13.76 -6.35
C ARG A 123 -19.96 -14.44 -5.93
N GLN A 124 -20.31 -15.54 -6.58
CA GLN A 124 -21.50 -16.30 -6.24
C GLN A 124 -21.10 -17.58 -5.52
N CYS A 125 -21.72 -17.84 -4.38
CA CYS A 125 -21.51 -19.07 -3.62
C CYS A 125 -22.22 -20.25 -4.32
N SER A 126 -21.50 -21.33 -4.59
CA SER A 126 -22.07 -22.54 -5.21
C SER A 126 -23.11 -23.24 -4.32
N CYS A 127 -23.04 -23.09 -3.00
CA CYS A 127 -23.94 -23.78 -2.06
C CYS A 127 -25.28 -23.06 -1.86
N CYS A 128 -25.27 -21.73 -1.67
CA CYS A 128 -26.47 -20.95 -1.37
C CYS A 128 -26.84 -19.94 -2.47
N ASN A 129 -26.08 -19.89 -3.57
CA ASN A 129 -26.21 -18.95 -4.69
C ASN A 129 -26.18 -17.47 -4.30
N GLY A 130 -25.75 -17.17 -3.07
CA GLY A 130 -25.63 -15.81 -2.55
C GLY A 130 -24.46 -15.05 -3.16
N SER A 131 -24.69 -13.76 -3.44
CA SER A 131 -23.68 -12.81 -3.90
C SER A 131 -22.85 -12.30 -2.73
N CYS A 132 -21.57 -12.66 -2.71
CA CYS A 132 -20.63 -12.34 -1.64
C CYS A 132 -19.43 -11.56 -2.19
N CYS A 133 -18.77 -10.76 -1.35
CA CYS A 133 -17.50 -10.16 -1.73
C CYS A 133 -16.39 -11.22 -1.73
N SER A 134 -15.35 -10.99 -2.53
CA SER A 134 -14.17 -11.88 -2.57
C SER A 134 -13.52 -12.17 -1.21
N VAL A 135 -13.69 -11.28 -0.21
CA VAL A 135 -13.15 -11.46 1.15
C VAL A 135 -14.02 -12.41 1.98
N CYS A 136 -15.33 -12.44 1.74
CA CYS A 136 -16.29 -13.30 2.44
C CYS A 136 -16.54 -14.62 1.70
N THR A 137 -15.67 -14.97 0.75
CA THR A 137 -15.70 -16.23 0.02
C THR A 137 -14.39 -16.96 0.14
N THR A 138 -14.45 -18.28 0.19
CA THR A 138 -13.33 -19.21 0.14
C THR A 138 -13.52 -20.16 -1.03
N ILE A 139 -12.44 -20.74 -1.53
CA ILE A 139 -12.51 -21.76 -2.58
C ILE A 139 -12.39 -23.12 -1.90
N ASP A 140 -13.38 -23.99 -2.13
CA ASP A 140 -13.31 -25.39 -1.76
C ASP A 140 -12.69 -26.20 -2.91
N TYR A 141 -11.71 -27.02 -2.53
CA TYR A 141 -10.91 -27.85 -3.41
C TYR A 141 -11.17 -29.35 -3.17
N SER A 142 -12.16 -29.69 -2.34
CA SER A 142 -12.47 -31.08 -1.99
C SER A 142 -13.06 -31.87 -3.16
N GLY A 143 -13.63 -31.18 -4.14
CA GLY A 143 -14.22 -31.75 -5.35
C GLY A 143 -13.22 -31.96 -6.50
N ARG A 144 -13.75 -32.34 -7.66
CA ARG A 144 -12.99 -32.42 -8.92
C ARG A 144 -12.62 -31.05 -9.48
N TYR A 145 -13.37 -30.01 -9.10
CA TYR A 145 -13.22 -28.64 -9.57
C TYR A 145 -13.25 -27.69 -8.39
N ASP A 146 -12.62 -26.54 -8.59
CA ASP A 146 -12.59 -25.44 -7.62
C ASP A 146 -13.98 -24.79 -7.54
N GLU A 147 -14.58 -24.81 -6.35
CA GLU A 147 -15.91 -24.23 -6.12
C GLU A 147 -15.82 -23.06 -5.14
N ILE A 148 -16.54 -21.97 -5.42
CA ILE A 148 -16.54 -20.79 -4.56
C ILE A 148 -17.66 -20.95 -3.54
N ILE A 149 -17.32 -20.89 -2.25
CA ILE A 149 -18.28 -21.01 -1.16
C ILE A 149 -18.16 -19.78 -0.26
N CYS A 150 -19.30 -19.27 0.26
CA CYS A 150 -19.27 -18.17 1.22
C CYS A 150 -18.85 -18.67 2.61
N CYS A 151 -18.28 -17.78 3.43
CA CYS A 151 -17.78 -18.17 4.76
C CYS A 151 -18.85 -18.78 5.69
N GLY A 152 -20.14 -18.46 5.49
CA GLY A 152 -21.23 -19.07 6.26
C GLY A 152 -21.64 -20.47 5.78
N CYS A 153 -21.28 -20.86 4.55
CA CYS A 153 -21.54 -22.20 4.02
C CYS A 153 -20.30 -23.10 4.06
N SER A 154 -19.12 -22.55 4.32
CA SER A 154 -17.88 -23.33 4.50
C SER A 154 -17.74 -23.96 5.90
N THR A 155 -18.70 -23.73 6.80
CA THR A 155 -18.74 -24.25 8.18
C THR A 155 -19.56 -25.51 8.31
#